data_AF-A0A933GFH4-F1
#
_entry.id   AF-A0A933GFH4-F1
#
_cell.length_a   1.000
_cell.length_b   1.000
_cell.length_c   1.000
_cell.angle_alpha   90.00
_cell.angle_beta   90.00
_cell.angle_gamma   90.00
#
_symmetry.space_group_name_H-M   'P 1'
#
loop_
_entity.id
_entity.type
_entity.pdbx_description
1 polymer ?
#
loop_
_entity_poly.entity_id
_entity_poly.type
_entity_poly.pdbx_seq_one_letter_code
_entity_poly.pdbx_strand_id
1 'polypeptide(L)'
;MLPRTGHALALVVVVGLQSGCVGVGGPKPGAPGHHLERGFRNPNPAYSPASVWVRSKFFISRIWATTFHPRSADLPRVANDGKALRENRHEATVTWVGHSTLLIQLDGVNLLTDPHWSDRASPVLFAGPRRVTPPGLRFEDLPPIHLVLISHDHYDHLDVATVERLAEVHRPLFLVPLGLKAWFAGLGISRVHELDWWESRSFNGLTLTCLPAQHFSGRSFWDRNRRLWSGWAVAGREK
;
A
#
# COMPACT_ATOMS: atom_id res chain seq x y z
N MET A 1 -3.45 -45.39 -19.85
CA MET A 1 -2.12 -44.80 -20.07
C MET A 1 -2.01 -44.44 -21.54
N LEU A 2 -2.22 -43.17 -21.90
CA LEU A 2 -1.91 -42.48 -23.18
C LEU A 2 -2.29 -40.98 -22.97
N PRO A 3 -1.56 -40.03 -23.57
CA PRO A 3 -1.33 -38.72 -22.95
C PRO A 3 -2.30 -37.60 -23.39
N ARG A 4 -2.27 -36.55 -22.56
CA ARG A 4 -2.92 -35.25 -22.65
C ARG A 4 -2.52 -34.47 -23.91
N THR A 5 -3.48 -33.78 -24.52
CA THR A 5 -3.24 -32.53 -25.28
C THR A 5 -4.29 -31.49 -24.90
N GLY A 6 -4.05 -30.84 -23.76
CA GLY A 6 -4.78 -29.62 -23.40
C GLY A 6 -4.32 -28.49 -24.30
N HIS A 7 -5.17 -28.06 -25.23
CA HIS A 7 -4.97 -26.84 -25.98
C HIS A 7 -5.24 -25.67 -25.02
N ALA A 8 -4.18 -25.16 -24.39
CA ALA A 8 -4.24 -23.87 -23.73
C ALA A 8 -4.36 -22.79 -24.81
N LEU A 9 -5.58 -22.31 -25.08
CA LEU A 9 -5.79 -21.08 -25.83
C LEU A 9 -5.10 -19.96 -25.05
N ALA A 10 -3.94 -19.52 -25.55
CA ALA A 10 -3.34 -18.26 -25.14
C ALA A 10 -4.27 -17.14 -25.64
N LEU A 11 -5.15 -16.65 -24.78
CA LEU A 11 -5.91 -15.44 -25.03
C LEU A 11 -4.93 -14.26 -25.01
N VAL A 12 -4.36 -13.93 -26.16
CA VAL A 12 -3.62 -12.67 -26.34
C VAL A 12 -4.66 -11.56 -26.33
N VAL A 13 -4.87 -10.97 -25.15
CA VAL A 13 -5.61 -9.70 -25.05
C VAL A 13 -4.71 -8.63 -25.67
N VAL A 14 -4.97 -8.31 -26.93
CA VAL A 14 -4.46 -7.09 -27.56
C VAL A 14 -5.16 -5.92 -26.88
N VAL A 15 -4.59 -5.41 -25.79
CA VAL A 15 -4.99 -4.11 -25.23
C VAL A 15 -4.45 -3.05 -26.18
N GLY A 16 -5.35 -2.48 -26.98
CA GLY A 16 -5.05 -1.32 -27.79
C GLY A 16 -4.50 -0.20 -26.90
N LEU A 17 -3.30 0.28 -27.22
CA LEU A 17 -2.75 1.53 -26.70
C LEU A 17 -3.56 2.69 -27.30
N GLN A 18 -4.77 2.91 -26.78
CA GLN A 18 -5.35 4.25 -26.87
C GLN A 18 -4.69 5.10 -25.80
N SER A 19 -3.82 6.00 -26.26
CA SER A 19 -3.14 7.04 -25.51
C SER A 19 -4.12 8.10 -24.98
N GLY A 20 -5.10 7.68 -24.19
CA GLY A 20 -5.93 8.55 -23.38
C GLY A 20 -5.32 8.67 -22.00
N CYS A 21 -4.26 9.45 -21.85
CA CYS A 21 -3.91 9.98 -20.52
C CYS A 21 -5.09 10.82 -20.06
N VAL A 22 -6.04 10.24 -19.32
CA VAL A 22 -7.00 11.03 -18.55
C VAL A 22 -6.19 11.68 -17.43
N GLY A 23 -5.55 12.81 -17.75
CA GLY A 23 -4.76 13.57 -16.82
C GLY A 23 -5.62 14.06 -15.66
N VAL A 24 -5.00 14.23 -14.50
CA VAL A 24 -5.61 14.75 -13.26
C VAL A 24 -6.03 16.23 -13.35
N GLY A 25 -5.95 16.83 -14.54
CA GLY A 25 -6.39 18.20 -14.83
C GLY A 25 -5.36 19.26 -14.46
N GLY A 26 -5.75 20.52 -14.58
CA GLY A 26 -4.95 21.67 -14.16
C GLY A 26 -4.97 21.87 -12.64
N PRO A 27 -4.23 22.87 -12.13
CA PRO A 27 -4.30 23.29 -10.72
C PRO A 27 -5.74 23.60 -10.30
N LYS A 28 -6.14 23.14 -9.12
CA LYS A 28 -7.46 23.44 -8.57
C LYS A 28 -7.46 24.85 -7.94
N PRO A 29 -8.27 25.81 -8.42
CA PRO A 29 -8.27 27.17 -7.88
C PRO A 29 -8.59 27.19 -6.38
N GLY A 30 -7.82 27.96 -5.61
CA GLY A 30 -8.00 28.14 -4.17
C GLY A 30 -7.58 26.94 -3.28
N ALA A 31 -7.02 25.87 -3.87
CA ALA A 31 -6.53 24.72 -3.13
C ALA A 31 -4.99 24.75 -2.96
N PRO A 32 -4.42 23.97 -2.01
CA PRO A 32 -2.97 23.82 -1.89
C PRO A 32 -2.32 23.39 -3.19
N GLY A 33 -1.06 23.79 -3.39
CA GLY A 33 -0.38 23.68 -4.69
C GLY A 33 -0.29 22.27 -5.28
N HIS A 34 -0.41 21.21 -4.48
CA HIS A 34 -0.41 19.82 -4.95
C HIS A 34 -1.77 19.33 -5.44
N HIS A 35 -2.86 20.08 -5.24
CA HIS A 35 -4.21 19.73 -5.69
C HIS A 35 -4.44 20.13 -7.15
N LEU A 36 -5.02 19.19 -7.90
CA LEU A 36 -5.46 19.36 -9.28
C LEU A 36 -6.98 19.08 -9.37
N GLU A 37 -7.61 19.43 -10.48
CA GLU A 37 -9.06 19.29 -10.68
C GLU A 37 -9.59 17.89 -10.34
N ARG A 38 -8.82 16.85 -10.67
CA ARG A 38 -9.22 15.43 -10.55
C ARG A 38 -8.19 14.58 -9.82
N GLY A 39 -7.25 15.19 -9.09
CA GLY A 39 -6.20 14.43 -8.40
C GLY A 39 -5.08 15.30 -7.86
N PHE A 40 -3.87 14.73 -7.81
CA PHE A 40 -2.73 15.32 -7.11
C PHE A 40 -1.44 15.30 -7.95
N ARG A 41 -0.48 16.17 -7.57
CA ARG A 41 0.87 16.20 -8.15
C ARG A 41 1.95 16.17 -7.07
N ASN A 42 3.16 15.84 -7.51
CA ASN A 42 4.33 15.75 -6.65
C ASN A 42 4.76 17.11 -6.07
N PRO A 43 5.40 17.12 -4.89
CA PRO A 43 5.86 18.34 -4.24
C PRO A 43 7.04 18.98 -4.96
N ASN A 44 7.92 18.19 -5.61
CA ASN A 44 9.00 18.73 -6.42
C ASN A 44 8.53 18.92 -7.88
N PRO A 45 8.33 20.17 -8.35
CA PRO A 45 7.90 20.45 -9.72
C PRO A 45 9.00 20.17 -10.75
N ALA A 46 10.27 20.11 -10.34
CA ALA A 46 11.40 19.79 -11.23
C ALA A 46 11.52 18.28 -11.51
N TYR A 47 10.76 17.45 -10.81
CA TYR A 47 10.74 16.02 -11.10
C TYR A 47 10.11 15.74 -12.46
N SER A 48 10.92 15.21 -13.37
CA SER A 48 10.44 14.66 -14.63
C SER A 48 10.40 13.14 -14.51
N PRO A 49 9.25 12.48 -14.73
CA PRO A 49 9.21 11.03 -14.78
C PRO A 49 10.07 10.52 -15.94
N ALA A 50 10.59 9.31 -15.80
CA ALA A 50 11.28 8.64 -16.91
C ALA A 50 10.41 8.64 -18.18
N SER A 51 11.05 8.73 -19.35
CA SER A 51 10.35 8.78 -20.63
C SER A 51 9.41 7.58 -20.80
N VAL A 52 8.36 7.76 -21.62
CA VAL A 52 7.40 6.68 -21.91
C VAL A 52 8.11 5.42 -22.38
N TRP A 53 9.13 5.55 -23.23
CA TRP A 53 9.93 4.42 -23.71
C TRP A 53 10.63 3.67 -22.58
N VAL A 54 11.29 4.38 -21.65
CA VAL A 54 11.96 3.77 -20.50
C VAL A 54 10.95 3.08 -19.59
N ARG A 55 9.82 3.72 -19.32
CA ARG A 55 8.74 3.14 -18.50
C ARG A 55 8.17 1.88 -19.16
N SER A 56 7.86 1.92 -20.45
CA SER A 56 7.35 0.76 -21.20
C SER A 56 8.33 -0.41 -21.19
N LYS A 57 9.62 -0.16 -21.47
CA LYS A 57 10.67 -1.19 -21.37
C LYS A 57 10.76 -1.78 -19.97
N PHE A 58 10.71 -0.92 -18.94
CA PHE A 58 10.72 -1.37 -17.55
C PHE A 58 9.52 -2.28 -17.26
N PHE A 59 8.29 -1.88 -17.58
CA PHE A 59 7.10 -2.69 -17.33
C PHE A 59 7.11 -4.01 -18.10
N ILE A 60 7.49 -4.00 -19.38
CA ILE A 60 7.64 -5.23 -20.19
C ILE A 60 8.67 -6.16 -19.54
N SER A 61 9.83 -5.63 -19.17
CA SER A 61 10.88 -6.40 -18.49
C SER A 61 10.39 -6.97 -17.15
N ARG A 62 9.63 -6.20 -16.37
CA ARG A 62 9.06 -6.66 -15.09
C ARG A 62 8.01 -7.75 -15.28
N ILE A 63 7.13 -7.63 -16.27
CA ILE A 63 6.15 -8.67 -16.61
C ILE A 63 6.89 -9.94 -17.03
N TRP A 64 7.85 -9.82 -17.95
CA TRP A 64 8.62 -10.95 -18.44
C TRP A 64 9.39 -11.65 -17.32
N ALA A 65 10.11 -10.89 -16.48
CA ALA A 65 10.82 -11.43 -15.33
C ALA A 65 9.88 -12.08 -14.31
N THR A 66 8.73 -11.46 -14.00
CA THR A 66 7.79 -12.04 -13.02
C THR A 66 7.18 -13.35 -13.51
N THR A 67 6.95 -13.48 -14.82
CA THR A 67 6.34 -14.67 -15.44
C THR A 67 7.35 -15.79 -15.66
N PHE A 68 8.54 -15.49 -16.19
CA PHE A 68 9.49 -16.51 -16.65
C PHE A 68 10.71 -16.67 -15.74
N HIS A 69 11.01 -15.69 -14.89
CA HIS A 69 12.16 -15.70 -13.97
C HIS A 69 11.75 -15.22 -12.56
N PRO A 70 10.77 -15.89 -11.92
CA PRO A 70 10.27 -15.47 -10.63
C PRO A 70 11.42 -15.41 -9.62
N ARG A 71 11.53 -14.28 -8.91
CA ARG A 71 12.54 -14.10 -7.88
C ARG A 71 12.29 -15.09 -6.75
N SER A 72 13.34 -15.79 -6.34
CA SER A 72 13.41 -16.49 -5.06
C SER A 72 14.60 -15.95 -4.28
N ALA A 73 14.45 -15.87 -2.98
CA ALA A 73 15.53 -15.52 -2.07
C ALA A 73 15.31 -16.29 -0.77
N ASP A 74 16.36 -16.92 -0.28
CA ASP A 74 16.40 -17.50 1.06
C ASP A 74 17.01 -16.45 1.99
N LEU A 75 16.16 -15.57 2.51
CA LEU A 75 16.59 -14.53 3.44
C LEU A 75 16.48 -15.08 4.87
N PRO A 76 17.50 -14.85 5.73
CA PRO A 76 17.43 -15.24 7.13
C PRO A 76 16.16 -14.70 7.79
N ARG A 77 15.42 -15.57 8.46
CA ARG A 77 14.22 -15.22 9.21
C ARG A 77 14.53 -15.33 10.70
N VAL A 78 14.36 -14.23 11.41
CA VAL A 78 14.45 -14.21 12.86
C VAL A 78 13.06 -14.46 13.41
N ALA A 79 12.90 -15.51 14.20
CA ALA A 79 11.66 -15.74 14.93
C ALA A 79 11.44 -14.58 15.90
N ASN A 80 10.22 -14.04 15.94
CA ASN A 80 9.84 -13.06 16.94
C ASN A 80 9.38 -13.76 18.22
N ASP A 81 9.56 -13.11 19.36
CA ASP A 81 8.88 -13.50 20.59
C ASP A 81 7.42 -13.01 20.51
N GLY A 82 6.55 -13.87 19.98
CA GLY A 82 5.13 -13.54 19.81
C GLY A 82 4.41 -13.24 21.13
N LYS A 83 4.90 -13.78 22.26
CA LYS A 83 4.36 -13.44 23.58
C LYS A 83 4.75 -12.01 23.94
N ALA A 84 6.03 -11.66 23.80
CA ALA A 84 6.49 -10.29 24.04
C ALA A 84 5.75 -9.27 23.16
N LEU A 85 5.54 -9.56 21.87
CA LEU A 85 4.77 -8.67 20.98
C LEU A 85 3.31 -8.48 21.45
N ARG A 86 2.64 -9.56 21.88
CA ARG A 86 1.24 -9.52 22.34
C ARG A 86 1.07 -8.88 23.72
N GLU A 87 2.07 -8.99 24.58
CA GLU A 87 2.04 -8.50 25.95
C GLU A 87 2.70 -7.12 26.11
N ASN A 88 3.49 -6.65 25.14
CA ASN A 88 4.12 -5.33 25.21
C ASN A 88 3.06 -4.22 25.34
N ARG A 89 3.21 -3.37 26.36
CA ARG A 89 2.37 -2.20 26.63
C ARG A 89 3.17 -0.91 26.76
N HIS A 90 4.49 -0.98 26.80
CA HIS A 90 5.34 0.13 27.26
C HIS A 90 6.59 0.34 26.41
N GLU A 91 7.15 -0.71 25.85
CA GLU A 91 8.39 -0.62 25.08
C GLU A 91 8.09 -0.17 23.65
N ALA A 92 8.87 0.81 23.18
CA ALA A 92 8.83 1.23 21.80
C ALA A 92 9.54 0.19 20.93
N THR A 93 8.79 -0.51 20.08
CA THR A 93 9.34 -1.57 19.22
C THR A 93 8.91 -1.40 17.78
N VAL A 94 9.75 -1.87 16.86
CA VAL A 94 9.46 -1.95 15.43
C VAL A 94 9.77 -3.37 14.97
N THR A 95 8.76 -4.06 14.47
CA THR A 95 8.89 -5.40 13.90
C THR A 95 8.64 -5.34 12.40
N TRP A 96 9.61 -5.76 11.60
CA TRP A 96 9.45 -5.87 10.17
C TRP A 96 8.68 -7.15 9.81
N VAL A 97 7.47 -6.98 9.29
CA VAL A 97 6.64 -8.11 8.82
C VAL A 97 7.02 -8.47 7.38
N GLY A 98 7.37 -7.50 6.55
CA GLY A 98 7.83 -7.72 5.18
C GLY A 98 7.42 -6.59 4.25
N HIS A 99 8.19 -6.36 3.19
CA HIS A 99 8.01 -5.22 2.29
C HIS A 99 7.94 -3.90 3.10
N SER A 100 6.90 -3.10 2.91
CA SER A 100 6.60 -1.88 3.67
C SER A 100 5.74 -2.10 4.92
N THR A 101 5.41 -3.36 5.26
CA THR A 101 4.64 -3.67 6.47
C THR A 101 5.52 -3.70 7.72
N LEU A 102 5.29 -2.73 8.60
CA LEU A 102 5.88 -2.64 9.92
C LEU A 102 4.78 -2.75 10.97
N LEU A 103 5.00 -3.57 12.01
CA LEU A 103 4.27 -3.49 13.27
C LEU A 103 5.07 -2.59 14.20
N ILE A 104 4.50 -1.43 14.54
CA ILE A 104 5.08 -0.44 15.43
C ILE A 104 4.27 -0.44 16.72
N GLN A 105 4.94 -0.60 17.86
CA GLN A 105 4.35 -0.46 19.18
C GLN A 105 4.96 0.77 19.83
N LEU A 106 4.13 1.76 20.17
CA LEU A 106 4.58 3.02 20.76
C LEU A 106 3.53 3.54 21.73
N ASP A 107 3.94 3.85 22.96
CA ASP A 107 3.07 4.37 24.03
C ASP A 107 1.78 3.57 24.24
N GLY A 108 1.88 2.23 24.16
CA GLY A 108 0.76 1.30 24.31
C GLY A 108 -0.14 1.18 23.07
N VAL A 109 0.20 1.83 21.96
CA VAL A 109 -0.53 1.75 20.69
C VAL A 109 0.24 0.86 19.71
N ASN A 110 -0.39 -0.24 19.32
CA ASN A 110 0.04 -1.05 18.18
C ASN A 110 -0.55 -0.49 16.87
N LEU A 111 0.31 -0.20 15.90
CA LEU A 111 -0.07 0.26 14.57
C LEU A 111 0.66 -0.51 13.47
N LEU A 112 0.01 -0.63 12.31
CA LEU A 112 0.59 -1.21 11.10
C LEU A 112 0.79 -0.14 10.02
N THR A 113 1.88 -0.22 9.28
CA THR A 113 2.05 0.51 8.01
C THR A 113 1.76 -0.43 6.85
N ASP A 114 1.06 0.05 5.81
CA ASP A 114 0.90 -0.64 4.51
C ASP A 114 0.74 -2.18 4.61
N PRO A 115 -0.29 -2.68 5.31
CA PRO A 115 -0.35 -4.08 5.68
C PRO A 115 -0.63 -4.98 4.47
N HIS A 116 0.22 -5.98 4.24
CA HIS A 116 0.12 -6.89 3.09
C HIS A 116 0.46 -8.34 3.46
N TRP A 117 -0.55 -9.18 3.64
CA TRP A 117 -0.40 -10.63 3.90
C TRP A 117 -0.71 -11.52 2.70
N SER A 118 -1.34 -10.99 1.64
CA SER A 118 -1.62 -11.74 0.42
C SER A 118 -0.33 -12.30 -0.23
N ASP A 119 -0.46 -13.42 -0.95
CA ASP A 119 0.67 -14.03 -1.69
C ASP A 119 1.15 -13.15 -2.85
N ARG A 120 0.29 -12.27 -3.38
CA ARG A 120 0.56 -11.42 -4.54
C ARG A 120 0.09 -9.99 -4.33
N ALA A 121 0.89 -9.05 -4.82
CA ALA A 121 0.52 -7.65 -4.99
C ALA A 121 -0.13 -7.47 -6.37
N SER A 122 -1.42 -7.78 -6.49
CA SER A 122 -2.11 -7.83 -7.79
C SER A 122 -3.62 -7.63 -7.66
N PRO A 123 -4.30 -7.11 -8.71
CA PRO A 123 -5.76 -7.13 -8.78
C PRO A 123 -6.36 -8.54 -8.90
N VAL A 124 -5.56 -9.55 -9.24
CA VAL A 124 -6.02 -10.93 -9.47
C VAL A 124 -5.13 -11.93 -8.75
N LEU A 125 -5.70 -13.05 -8.32
CA LEU A 125 -4.99 -14.05 -7.52
C LEU A 125 -4.00 -14.92 -8.33
N PHE A 126 -4.16 -14.98 -9.65
CA PHE A 126 -3.40 -15.90 -10.51
C PHE A 126 -2.22 -15.26 -11.27
N ALA A 127 -2.12 -13.92 -11.28
CA ALA A 127 -1.09 -13.19 -12.03
C ALA A 127 -0.55 -12.02 -11.22
N GLY A 128 0.59 -11.48 -11.64
CA GLY A 128 1.25 -10.35 -10.98
C GLY A 128 2.32 -10.76 -9.96
N PRO A 129 3.03 -9.77 -9.38
CA PRO A 129 4.17 -10.01 -8.48
C PRO A 129 3.79 -10.88 -7.29
N ARG A 130 4.45 -12.03 -7.18
CA ARG A 130 4.40 -12.88 -5.97
C ARG A 130 5.43 -12.39 -4.98
N ARG A 131 5.09 -12.42 -3.69
CA ARG A 131 6.04 -12.17 -2.62
C ARG A 131 7.15 -13.22 -2.60
N VAL A 132 8.35 -12.80 -2.23
CA VAL A 132 9.56 -13.64 -2.26
C VAL A 132 9.75 -14.44 -0.98
N THR A 133 9.38 -13.88 0.18
CA THR A 133 9.54 -14.52 1.50
C THR A 133 8.20 -14.53 2.23
N PRO A 134 7.82 -15.55 3.04
CA PRO A 134 6.65 -15.59 3.97
C PRO A 134 6.54 -14.32 4.84
N PRO A 135 5.35 -13.90 5.35
CA PRO A 135 5.31 -12.79 6.30
C PRO A 135 6.15 -13.14 7.53
N GLY A 136 6.87 -12.17 8.07
CA GLY A 136 7.70 -12.30 9.28
C GLY A 136 6.87 -12.56 10.54
N LEU A 137 5.57 -12.25 10.48
CA LEU A 137 4.59 -12.51 11.53
C LEU A 137 3.31 -13.05 10.88
N ARG A 138 2.76 -14.14 11.42
CA ARG A 138 1.44 -14.63 10.98
C ARG A 138 0.38 -13.62 11.38
N PHE A 139 -0.67 -13.50 10.58
CA PHE A 139 -1.77 -12.58 10.90
C PHE A 139 -2.42 -12.95 12.24
N GLU A 140 -2.58 -14.24 12.52
CA GLU A 140 -3.21 -14.72 13.77
C GLU A 140 -2.35 -14.44 15.01
N ASP A 141 -1.06 -14.17 14.83
CA ASP A 141 -0.13 -13.85 15.91
C ASP A 141 -0.06 -12.34 16.21
N LEU A 142 -0.76 -11.50 15.44
CA LEU A 142 -0.78 -10.05 15.65
C LEU A 142 -1.32 -9.71 17.05
N PRO A 143 -0.74 -8.71 17.73
CA PRO A 143 -1.39 -8.10 18.88
C PRO A 143 -2.66 -7.34 18.43
N PRO A 144 -3.51 -6.86 19.36
CA PRO A 144 -4.61 -5.96 19.00
C PRO A 144 -4.09 -4.76 18.21
N ILE A 145 -4.55 -4.58 16.97
CA ILE A 145 -4.14 -3.47 16.10
C ILE A 145 -5.12 -2.31 16.27
N HIS A 146 -4.61 -1.14 16.63
CA HIS A 146 -5.44 0.03 16.93
C HIS A 146 -5.49 1.02 15.76
N LEU A 147 -4.38 1.14 15.02
CA LEU A 147 -4.23 2.05 13.90
C LEU A 147 -3.61 1.32 12.70
N VAL A 148 -4.02 1.72 11.51
CA VAL A 148 -3.37 1.34 10.25
C VAL A 148 -3.07 2.61 9.46
N LEU A 149 -1.82 2.77 9.05
CA LEU A 149 -1.36 3.88 8.22
C LEU A 149 -1.16 3.37 6.80
N ILE A 150 -1.89 3.96 5.84
CA ILE A 150 -1.73 3.66 4.42
C ILE A 150 -0.94 4.80 3.78
N SER A 151 0.15 4.50 3.09
CA SER A 151 0.96 5.51 2.40
C SER A 151 0.32 5.92 1.08
N HIS A 152 -0.15 4.95 0.29
CA HIS A 152 -0.78 5.14 -1.01
C HIS A 152 -1.48 3.85 -1.47
N ASP A 153 -2.11 3.88 -2.63
CA ASP A 153 -3.03 2.83 -3.08
C ASP A 153 -2.43 1.75 -3.98
N HIS A 154 -1.11 1.62 -4.15
CA HIS A 154 -0.55 0.54 -4.96
C HIS A 154 -0.84 -0.84 -4.36
N TYR A 155 -0.89 -1.87 -5.20
CA TYR A 155 -1.28 -3.23 -4.74
C TYR A 155 -0.33 -3.82 -3.70
N ASP A 156 0.94 -3.43 -3.69
CA ASP A 156 1.94 -3.88 -2.71
C ASP A 156 1.91 -3.09 -1.40
N HIS A 157 1.14 -1.99 -1.34
CA HIS A 157 0.98 -1.15 -0.14
C HIS A 157 -0.47 -1.13 0.41
N LEU A 158 -1.45 -1.47 -0.43
CA LEU A 158 -2.86 -1.54 -0.09
C LEU A 158 -3.47 -2.85 -0.61
N ASP A 159 -3.34 -3.89 0.23
CA ASP A 159 -3.84 -5.24 -0.02
C ASP A 159 -5.28 -5.39 0.50
N VAL A 160 -6.22 -5.61 -0.43
CA VAL A 160 -7.67 -5.64 -0.16
C VAL A 160 -8.01 -6.69 0.90
N ALA A 161 -7.55 -7.92 0.70
CA ALA A 161 -7.86 -9.03 1.61
C ALA A 161 -7.32 -8.77 3.03
N THR A 162 -6.17 -8.11 3.13
CA THR A 162 -5.59 -7.76 4.43
C THR A 162 -6.38 -6.65 5.12
N VAL A 163 -6.76 -5.58 4.43
CA VAL A 163 -7.52 -4.49 5.07
C VAL A 163 -8.93 -4.90 5.47
N GLU A 164 -9.61 -5.73 4.68
CA GLU A 164 -10.91 -6.32 5.03
C GLU A 164 -10.79 -7.19 6.29
N ARG A 165 -9.80 -8.10 6.33
CA ARG A 165 -9.55 -8.96 7.49
C ARG A 165 -9.19 -8.15 8.75
N LEU A 166 -8.40 -7.09 8.62
CA LEU A 166 -8.09 -6.19 9.74
C LEU A 166 -9.34 -5.47 10.25
N ALA A 167 -10.17 -4.95 9.33
CA ALA A 167 -11.41 -4.27 9.68
C ALA A 167 -12.38 -5.20 10.41
N GLU A 168 -12.46 -6.46 10.02
CA GLU A 168 -13.29 -7.48 10.66
C GLU A 168 -12.79 -7.86 12.06
N VAL A 169 -11.51 -8.24 12.16
CA VAL A 169 -10.94 -8.88 13.35
C VAL A 169 -10.50 -7.86 14.41
N HIS A 170 -9.82 -6.79 13.99
CA HIS A 170 -9.21 -5.81 14.92
C HIS A 170 -9.97 -4.49 14.98
N ARG A 171 -10.75 -4.16 13.94
CA ARG A 171 -11.50 -2.89 13.82
C ARG A 171 -10.64 -1.63 14.08
N PRO A 172 -9.42 -1.53 13.49
CA PRO A 172 -8.55 -0.39 13.72
C PRO A 172 -9.14 0.88 13.10
N LEU A 173 -8.61 2.04 13.50
CA LEU A 173 -8.77 3.26 12.70
C LEU A 173 -7.76 3.26 11.56
N PHE A 174 -8.24 3.37 10.33
CA PHE A 174 -7.38 3.57 9.16
C PHE A 174 -7.14 5.07 8.95
N LEU A 175 -5.88 5.48 8.93
CA LEU A 175 -5.47 6.81 8.47
C LEU A 175 -4.91 6.67 7.06
N VAL A 176 -5.48 7.45 6.14
CA VAL A 176 -5.21 7.34 4.71
C VAL A 176 -5.03 8.73 4.08
N PRO A 177 -4.31 8.86 2.96
CA PRO A 177 -4.25 10.09 2.19
C PRO A 177 -5.61 10.42 1.55
N LEU A 178 -5.82 11.70 1.23
CA LEU A 178 -7.02 12.16 0.53
C LEU A 178 -7.40 11.31 -0.71
N GLY A 179 -8.70 11.04 -0.85
CA GLY A 179 -9.32 10.30 -1.94
C GLY A 179 -9.48 8.80 -1.70
N LEU A 180 -8.89 8.25 -0.63
CA LEU A 180 -8.97 6.83 -0.30
C LEU A 180 -10.18 6.42 0.54
N LYS A 181 -10.80 7.32 1.33
CA LYS A 181 -11.95 6.98 2.17
C LYS A 181 -13.13 6.48 1.37
N ALA A 182 -13.42 7.08 0.22
CA ALA A 182 -14.47 6.60 -0.69
C ALA A 182 -14.16 5.17 -1.21
N TRP A 183 -12.89 4.86 -1.46
CA TRP A 183 -12.47 3.52 -1.86
C TRP A 183 -12.67 2.51 -0.74
N PHE A 184 -12.27 2.85 0.50
CA PHE A 184 -12.51 2.01 1.69
C PHE A 184 -14.01 1.82 1.97
N ALA A 185 -14.81 2.87 1.80
CA ALA A 185 -16.27 2.80 1.96
C ALA A 185 -16.90 1.82 0.96
N GLY A 186 -16.36 1.71 -0.25
CA GLY A 186 -16.75 0.70 -1.23
C GLY A 186 -16.51 -0.75 -0.78
N LEU A 187 -15.61 -0.97 0.18
CA LEU A 187 -15.36 -2.27 0.84
C LEU A 187 -16.19 -2.45 2.13
N GLY A 188 -17.08 -1.51 2.45
CA GLY A 188 -17.82 -1.50 3.72
C GLY A 188 -16.99 -1.09 4.94
N ILE A 189 -15.76 -0.60 4.75
CA ILE A 189 -14.88 -0.18 5.84
C ILE A 189 -15.13 1.31 6.12
N SER A 190 -15.78 1.61 7.25
CA SER A 190 -16.21 2.97 7.60
C SER A 190 -15.29 3.69 8.59
N ARG A 191 -14.48 2.95 9.36
CA ARG A 191 -13.59 3.51 10.40
C ARG A 191 -12.29 4.05 9.80
N VAL A 192 -12.45 5.04 8.92
CA VAL A 192 -11.40 5.61 8.08
C VAL A 192 -11.38 7.13 8.19
N HIS A 193 -10.19 7.70 8.33
CA HIS A 193 -9.98 9.13 8.29
C HIS A 193 -8.94 9.50 7.24
N GLU A 194 -9.28 10.49 6.43
CA GLU A 194 -8.38 11.06 5.42
C GLU A 194 -7.64 12.26 5.97
N LEU A 195 -6.39 12.39 5.55
CA LEU A 195 -5.55 13.55 5.82
C LEU A 195 -4.87 14.01 4.53
N ASP A 196 -4.82 15.33 4.34
CA ASP A 196 -3.94 15.97 3.39
C ASP A 196 -2.51 16.07 3.94
N TRP A 197 -1.54 16.39 3.08
CA TRP A 197 -0.19 16.68 3.54
C TRP A 197 -0.18 17.80 4.58
N TRP A 198 0.64 17.59 5.61
CA TRP A 198 0.82 18.42 6.79
C TRP A 198 -0.36 18.43 7.77
N GLU A 199 -1.48 17.81 7.43
CA GLU A 199 -2.55 17.57 8.39
C GLU A 199 -2.16 16.48 9.38
N SER A 200 -2.63 16.64 10.61
CA SER A 200 -2.32 15.75 11.72
C SER A 200 -3.59 15.29 12.42
N ARG A 201 -3.52 14.11 13.03
CA ARG A 201 -4.57 13.57 13.89
C ARG A 201 -3.96 13.00 15.16
N SER A 202 -4.54 13.34 16.30
CA SER A 202 -4.21 12.71 17.57
C SER A 202 -4.98 11.41 17.76
N PHE A 203 -4.33 10.40 18.34
CA PHE A 203 -4.95 9.13 18.71
C PHE A 203 -4.22 8.52 19.92
N ASN A 204 -4.93 8.34 21.04
CA ASN A 204 -4.40 7.73 22.27
C ASN A 204 -3.06 8.34 22.78
N GLY A 205 -2.87 9.64 22.55
CA GLY A 205 -1.65 10.38 22.94
C GLY A 205 -0.54 10.35 21.89
N LEU A 206 -0.71 9.65 20.77
CA LEU A 206 0.13 9.81 19.59
C LEU A 206 -0.37 10.96 18.72
N THR A 207 0.55 11.61 18.01
CA THR A 207 0.25 12.55 16.92
C THR A 207 0.72 11.95 15.59
N LEU A 208 -0.23 11.77 14.67
CA LEU A 208 -0.01 11.14 13.37
C LEU A 208 -0.12 12.22 12.29
N THR A 209 0.97 12.51 11.59
CA THR A 209 1.03 13.56 10.57
C THR A 209 1.22 12.94 9.18
N CYS A 210 0.34 13.31 8.25
CA CYS A 210 0.46 12.94 6.85
C CYS A 210 1.54 13.82 6.20
N LEU A 211 2.60 13.23 5.65
CA LEU A 211 3.74 13.95 5.08
C LEU A 211 3.78 13.84 3.56
N PRO A 212 4.32 14.85 2.86
CA PRO A 212 4.56 14.73 1.43
C PRO A 212 5.59 13.67 1.11
N ALA A 213 5.40 13.01 -0.02
CA ALA A 213 6.39 12.11 -0.62
C ALA A 213 6.49 12.37 -2.13
N GLN A 214 7.66 12.08 -2.70
CA GLN A 214 7.86 12.12 -4.15
C GLN A 214 7.49 10.75 -4.75
N HIS A 215 6.21 10.55 -5.08
CA HIS A 215 5.71 9.29 -5.61
C HIS A 215 4.50 9.46 -6.54
N PHE A 216 3.69 8.42 -6.68
CA PHE A 216 2.43 8.43 -7.41
C PHE A 216 1.48 7.42 -6.76
N SER A 217 0.19 7.50 -7.13
CA SER A 217 -0.83 6.54 -6.74
C SER A 217 -1.54 6.02 -8.00
N GLY A 218 -2.14 4.84 -7.96
CA GLY A 218 -3.04 4.29 -8.97
C GLY A 218 -3.18 2.78 -8.87
N ARG A 219 -4.39 2.26 -9.10
CA ARG A 219 -4.70 0.82 -9.11
C ARG A 219 -5.10 0.31 -10.48
N SER A 220 -5.36 1.20 -11.43
CA SER A 220 -5.77 0.87 -12.78
C SER A 220 -5.06 1.77 -13.79
N PHE A 221 -5.30 1.52 -15.07
CA PHE A 221 -4.76 2.36 -16.13
C PHE A 221 -5.33 3.78 -16.14
N TRP A 222 -6.44 4.04 -15.44
CA TRP A 222 -7.24 5.25 -15.58
C TRP A 222 -7.29 6.14 -14.32
N ASP A 223 -6.73 5.68 -13.20
CA ASP A 223 -6.85 6.33 -11.90
C ASP A 223 -5.53 6.86 -11.35
N ARG A 224 -4.49 6.92 -12.19
CA ARG A 224 -3.18 7.44 -11.79
C ARG A 224 -3.34 8.85 -11.19
N ASN A 225 -2.82 9.00 -9.98
CA ASN A 225 -2.79 10.22 -9.17
C ASN A 225 -4.17 10.81 -8.80
N ARG A 226 -5.27 10.07 -8.96
CA ARG A 226 -6.59 10.54 -8.50
C ARG A 226 -6.73 10.56 -6.97
N ARG A 227 -5.88 9.78 -6.30
CA ARG A 227 -5.77 9.68 -4.84
C ARG A 227 -4.36 10.13 -4.42
N LEU A 228 -4.26 10.73 -3.25
CA LEU A 228 -3.02 11.25 -2.71
C LEU A 228 -2.12 10.08 -2.26
N TRP A 229 -0.82 10.34 -2.17
CA TRP A 229 0.21 9.46 -1.60
C TRP A 229 0.96 10.22 -0.53
N SER A 230 1.53 9.53 0.45
CA SER A 230 2.14 10.18 1.62
C SER A 230 3.26 9.35 2.23
N GLY A 231 4.10 10.02 3.02
CA GLY A 231 4.76 9.39 4.17
C GLY A 231 3.95 9.67 5.45
N TRP A 232 4.35 9.08 6.57
CA TRP A 232 3.74 9.32 7.87
C TRP A 232 4.79 9.64 8.92
N ALA A 233 4.57 10.69 9.71
CA ALA A 233 5.25 10.86 10.99
C ALA A 233 4.35 10.35 12.12
N VAL A 234 4.96 9.63 13.05
CA VAL A 234 4.32 9.13 14.26
C VAL A 234 5.11 9.69 15.44
N ALA A 235 4.53 10.66 16.14
CA ALA A 235 5.09 11.21 17.35
C ALA A 235 4.42 10.59 18.58
N GLY A 236 5.24 10.08 19.50
CA GLY A 236 4.80 9.64 20.82
C GLY A 236 4.43 10.80 21.74
N ARG A 237 4.03 10.48 22.97
CA ARG A 237 3.83 11.46 24.03
C ARG A 237 5.17 12.15 24.32
N GLU A 238 5.14 13.49 24.40
CA GLU A 238 6.29 14.23 24.91
C GLU A 238 6.61 13.73 26.33
N LYS A 239 7.91 13.52 26.61
CA LYS A 239 8.40 13.17 27.94
C LYS A 239 8.64 14.42 28.76
#